data_AF-A0A284RIB9-F1
#
_entry.id   AF-A0A284RIB9-F1
#
_cell.length_a   1.000
_cell.length_b   1.000
_cell.length_c   1.000
_cell.angle_alpha   90.00
_cell.angle_beta   90.00
_cell.angle_gamma   90.00
#
_symmetry.space_group_name_H-M   'P 1'
#
loop_
_entity.id
_entity.type
_entity.pdbx_description
1 polymer ?
#
loop_
_entity_poly.entity_id
_entity_poly.type
_entity_poly.pdbx_seq_one_letter_code
_entity_poly.pdbx_strand_id
1 'polypeptide(L)'
;MVHRFLNAANAHQRFFSTLKSSAREVDLNSRTELKSVINALTRMTPEEMHKKMRDMMGLTDNDMKALAPLPDENDPGIFEHEPRPDDDVRTHVQVGDSQCLLTGYLKRRLEHIPGFPRPVKETGGTYRISSTLHRGIGMFAARRFKTGDLITDERPLMVFPMGPPTDLNVITSITTTTDEKRNNLLNCYSQEMMGSIFERMSEENQETFMRLHNGRLQNGPLLGVARTNGYGLEDALKDETEIADLLSMMSSNIGSLKSES
;
A
#
# COMPACT_ATOMS: atom_id res chain seq x y z
N MET A 1 11.01 3.78 -1.01
CA MET A 1 11.58 2.81 -0.04
C MET A 1 11.50 3.30 1.41
N VAL A 2 11.78 4.57 1.74
CA VAL A 2 11.59 5.11 3.12
C VAL A 2 10.17 5.60 3.42
N HIS A 3 9.43 6.06 2.41
CA HIS A 3 7.99 6.39 2.55
C HIS A 3 7.17 5.13 2.94
N ARG A 4 7.45 4.00 2.28
CA ARG A 4 7.15 2.58 2.59
C ARG A 4 7.27 2.23 4.09
N PHE A 5 8.41 2.60 4.70
CA PHE A 5 8.73 2.32 6.10
C PHE A 5 8.02 3.30 7.06
N LEU A 6 7.90 4.58 6.68
CA LEU A 6 7.16 5.59 7.42
C LEU A 6 5.66 5.30 7.46
N ASN A 7 5.06 4.82 6.37
CA ASN A 7 3.65 4.44 6.33
C ASN A 7 3.38 3.19 7.18
N ALA A 8 4.28 2.21 7.17
CA ALA A 8 4.21 1.04 8.05
C ALA A 8 4.42 1.40 9.55
N ALA A 9 5.34 2.32 9.84
CA ALA A 9 5.60 2.85 11.18
C ALA A 9 4.48 3.77 11.70
N ASN A 10 3.88 4.59 10.82
CA ASN A 10 2.74 5.46 11.13
C ASN A 10 1.43 4.67 11.24
N ALA A 11 1.28 3.56 10.52
CA ALA A 11 0.12 2.67 10.61
C ALA A 11 0.21 1.68 11.77
N HIS A 12 1.40 1.36 12.28
CA HIS A 12 1.58 0.35 13.31
C HIS A 12 2.76 0.61 14.26
N GLN A 13 2.46 0.90 15.53
CA GLN A 13 3.43 0.91 16.64
C GLN A 13 4.18 -0.44 16.81
N ARG A 14 3.67 -1.51 16.18
CA ARG A 14 4.20 -2.88 16.30
C ARG A 14 5.48 -3.13 15.50
N PHE A 15 5.80 -2.31 14.49
CA PHE A 15 7.02 -2.45 13.67
C PHE A 15 8.32 -2.23 14.47
N PHE A 16 8.29 -1.35 15.48
CA PHE A 16 9.48 -1.02 16.29
C PHE A 16 9.88 -2.11 17.28
N SER A 17 9.01 -3.09 17.53
CA SER A 17 9.15 -4.03 18.64
C SER A 17 9.80 -5.37 18.27
N THR A 18 10.27 -5.50 17.03
CA THR A 18 10.91 -6.70 16.46
C THR A 18 12.37 -6.51 16.06
N LEU A 19 12.94 -5.32 16.28
CA LEU A 19 14.37 -5.04 16.05
C LEU A 19 15.20 -5.45 17.28
N LYS A 20 16.45 -5.89 17.02
CA LYS A 20 17.34 -6.53 18.00
C LYS A 20 17.54 -5.70 19.28
N SER A 21 17.73 -6.44 20.38
CA SER A 21 17.86 -5.95 21.76
C SER A 21 19.08 -5.05 22.06
N SER A 22 19.95 -4.76 21.10
CA SER A 22 21.08 -3.82 21.33
C SER A 22 20.65 -2.35 21.23
N ALA A 23 19.42 -2.06 20.83
CA ALA A 23 18.82 -0.72 20.84
C ALA A 23 18.14 -0.39 22.20
N ARG A 24 18.72 -0.84 23.33
CA ARG A 24 18.10 -0.75 24.66
C ARG A 24 18.30 0.59 25.40
N GLU A 25 18.85 1.61 24.75
CA GLU A 25 19.01 2.95 25.34
C GLU A 25 18.41 4.06 24.47
N VAL A 26 17.18 3.86 23.98
CA VAL A 26 16.31 5.00 23.70
C VAL A 26 14.99 4.71 24.40
N ASP A 27 14.80 5.37 25.54
CA ASP A 27 13.60 5.33 26.37
C ASP A 27 12.42 5.96 25.62
N LEU A 28 11.83 5.21 24.68
CA LEU A 28 10.68 5.59 23.85
C LEU A 28 9.36 5.60 24.65
N ASN A 29 9.38 6.13 25.88
CA ASN A 29 8.24 6.12 26.80
C ASN A 29 7.36 7.38 26.75
N SER A 30 7.53 8.28 25.78
CA SER A 30 6.57 9.38 25.61
C SER A 30 6.12 9.58 24.16
N ARG A 31 4.79 9.61 23.98
CA ARG A 31 4.08 10.02 22.76
C ARG A 31 4.51 11.42 22.26
N THR A 32 5.17 12.18 23.13
CA THR A 32 5.74 13.51 22.91
C THR A 32 7.04 13.45 22.10
N GLU A 33 7.90 12.46 22.33
CA GLU A 33 9.14 12.28 21.57
C GLU A 33 8.89 11.82 20.14
N LEU A 34 7.94 10.89 19.92
CA LEU A 34 7.57 10.46 18.57
C LEU A 34 7.04 11.64 17.73
N LYS A 35 6.23 12.52 18.33
CA LYS A 35 5.76 13.75 17.67
C LYS A 35 6.89 14.72 17.36
N SER A 36 7.86 14.86 18.27
CA SER A 36 9.06 15.69 18.07
C SER A 36 9.91 15.15 16.90
N VAL A 37 10.11 13.83 16.84
CA VAL A 37 10.84 13.16 15.76
C VAL A 37 10.10 13.32 14.42
N ILE A 38 8.78 13.14 14.39
CA ILE A 38 7.96 13.35 13.18
C ILE A 38 8.05 14.80 12.70
N ASN A 39 7.96 15.78 13.61
CA ASN A 39 8.09 17.20 13.27
C ASN A 39 9.51 17.59 12.80
N ALA A 40 10.53 16.88 13.27
CA ALA A 40 11.90 17.06 12.79
C ALA A 40 12.09 16.44 11.39
N LEU A 41 11.45 15.30 11.12
CA LEU A 41 11.49 14.60 9.83
C LEU A 41 10.79 15.40 8.71
N THR A 42 9.72 16.14 9.02
CA THR A 42 8.98 16.96 8.03
C THR A 42 9.74 18.20 7.55
N ARG A 43 10.88 18.54 8.17
CA ARG A 43 11.72 19.69 7.79
C ARG A 43 13.01 19.28 7.06
N MET A 44 13.22 17.99 6.85
CA MET A 44 14.42 17.45 6.22
C MET A 44 14.18 17.25 4.72
N THR A 45 15.25 17.35 3.94
CA THR A 45 15.23 16.86 2.56
C THR A 45 14.99 15.34 2.54
N PRO A 46 14.43 14.76 1.47
CA PRO A 46 14.24 13.33 1.35
C PRO A 46 15.52 12.53 1.66
N GLU A 47 16.68 13.02 1.22
CA GLU A 47 17.98 12.37 1.40
C GLU A 47 18.45 12.38 2.86
N GLU A 48 18.26 13.50 3.56
CA GLU A 48 18.59 13.64 4.99
C GLU A 48 17.67 12.78 5.86
N MET A 49 16.38 12.75 5.53
CA MET A 49 15.40 11.87 6.17
C MET A 49 15.79 10.39 5.99
N HIS A 50 16.18 10.00 4.78
CA HIS A 50 16.65 8.64 4.49
C HIS A 50 17.88 8.27 5.34
N LYS A 51 18.88 9.16 5.41
CA LYS A 51 20.09 8.93 6.20
C LYS A 51 19.78 8.78 7.68
N LYS A 52 18.99 9.71 8.24
CA LYS A 52 18.64 9.71 9.66
C LYS A 52 17.81 8.48 10.07
N MET A 53 16.93 7.97 9.19
CA MET A 53 16.20 6.74 9.46
C MET A 53 17.07 5.49 9.36
N ARG A 54 18.02 5.43 8.41
CA ARG A 54 19.01 4.33 8.37
C ARG A 54 19.83 4.27 9.65
N ASP A 55 20.32 5.42 10.11
CA ASP A 55 21.12 5.54 11.32
C ASP A 55 20.32 5.15 12.58
N MET A 56 19.06 5.59 12.67
CA MET A 56 18.16 5.27 13.80
C MET A 56 17.82 3.77 13.88
N MET A 57 17.70 3.10 12.72
CA MET A 57 17.34 1.68 12.64
C MET A 57 18.56 0.76 12.60
N GLY A 58 19.79 1.32 12.58
CA GLY A 58 21.03 0.56 12.42
C GLY A 58 21.08 -0.25 11.12
N LEU A 59 20.41 0.21 10.06
CA LEU A 59 20.34 -0.48 8.77
C LEU A 59 21.57 -0.15 7.94
N THR A 60 22.28 -1.19 7.48
CA THR A 60 23.41 -1.06 6.56
C THR A 60 22.93 -0.97 5.11
N ASP A 61 23.79 -0.53 4.20
CA ASP A 61 23.49 -0.56 2.75
C ASP A 61 23.20 -1.97 2.24
N ASN A 62 23.79 -3.00 2.87
CA ASN A 62 23.52 -4.40 2.55
C ASN A 62 22.12 -4.82 3.00
N ASP A 63 21.65 -4.36 4.16
CA ASP A 63 20.28 -4.59 4.61
C ASP A 63 19.27 -3.91 3.68
N MET A 64 19.57 -2.67 3.25
CA MET A 64 18.74 -1.94 2.29
C MET A 64 18.68 -2.64 0.93
N LYS A 65 19.80 -3.20 0.44
CA LYS A 65 19.82 -4.03 -0.77
C LYS A 65 19.02 -5.32 -0.61
N ALA A 66 19.08 -5.96 0.56
CA ALA A 66 18.30 -7.17 0.85
C ALA A 66 16.79 -6.90 0.98
N LEU A 67 16.40 -5.66 1.31
CA LEU A 67 15.00 -5.22 1.39
C LEU A 67 14.46 -4.66 0.07
N ALA A 68 15.31 -4.47 -0.94
CA ALA A 68 14.84 -4.06 -2.26
C ALA A 68 13.95 -5.17 -2.84
N PRO A 69 12.78 -4.83 -3.42
CA PRO A 69 11.99 -5.80 -4.16
C PRO A 69 12.88 -6.46 -5.21
N LEU A 70 12.89 -7.80 -5.22
CA LEU A 70 13.49 -8.51 -6.34
C LEU A 70 12.58 -8.26 -7.54
N PRO A 71 13.11 -7.79 -8.68
CA PRO A 71 12.32 -7.67 -9.89
C PRO A 71 11.73 -9.04 -10.22
N ASP A 72 10.48 -9.07 -10.65
CA ASP A 72 9.89 -10.30 -11.16
C ASP A 72 10.69 -10.71 -12.40
N GLU A 73 11.34 -11.86 -12.36
CA GLU A 73 12.16 -12.38 -13.48
C GLU A 73 11.36 -12.53 -14.77
N ASN A 74 10.02 -12.54 -14.69
CA ASN A 74 9.11 -12.66 -15.83
C ASN A 74 8.46 -11.32 -16.21
N ASP A 75 8.65 -10.26 -15.42
CA ASP A 75 8.28 -8.92 -15.85
C ASP A 75 9.33 -8.45 -16.87
N PRO A 76 8.94 -8.19 -18.13
CA PRO A 76 9.86 -7.67 -19.13
C PRO A 76 10.45 -6.30 -18.75
N GLY A 77 9.95 -5.67 -17.68
CA GLY A 77 10.48 -4.45 -17.08
C GLY A 77 10.02 -3.20 -17.81
N ILE A 78 10.13 -3.19 -19.14
CA ILE A 78 9.67 -2.10 -20.00
C ILE A 78 8.38 -2.52 -20.69
N PHE A 79 7.30 -1.82 -20.36
CA PHE A 79 6.03 -1.90 -21.08
C PHE A 79 5.96 -0.71 -22.04
N GLU A 80 6.27 -0.93 -23.32
CA GLU A 80 6.09 0.09 -24.35
C GLU A 80 4.59 0.28 -24.60
N HIS A 81 4.05 1.41 -24.15
CA HIS A 81 2.62 1.70 -24.22
C HIS A 81 2.35 2.87 -25.16
N GLU A 82 1.45 2.65 -26.13
CA GLU A 82 0.84 3.72 -26.91
C GLU A 82 -0.43 4.20 -26.18
N PRO A 83 -0.54 5.49 -25.82
CA PRO A 83 -1.71 6.03 -25.13
C PRO A 83 -3.02 5.67 -25.83
N ARG A 84 -4.03 5.23 -25.07
CA ARG A 84 -5.38 4.93 -25.59
C ARG A 84 -6.45 5.70 -24.84
N PRO A 85 -7.61 5.97 -25.47
CA PRO A 85 -8.68 6.73 -24.83
C PRO A 85 -9.28 6.06 -23.58
N ASP A 86 -9.09 4.75 -23.41
CA ASP A 86 -9.62 3.97 -22.29
C ASP A 86 -8.59 3.74 -21.16
N ASP A 87 -7.40 4.34 -21.25
CA ASP A 87 -6.32 4.16 -20.28
C ASP A 87 -6.77 4.49 -18.87
N ASP A 88 -7.46 5.60 -18.69
CA ASP A 88 -7.86 6.14 -17.38
C ASP A 88 -9.16 5.52 -16.86
N VAL A 89 -9.83 4.71 -17.69
CA VAL A 89 -11.11 4.09 -17.35
C VAL A 89 -10.85 2.93 -16.41
N ARG A 90 -11.39 3.04 -15.19
CA ARG A 90 -11.36 1.96 -14.22
C ARG A 90 -12.39 0.90 -14.59
N THR A 91 -11.92 -0.33 -14.72
CA THR A 91 -12.73 -1.49 -15.08
C THR A 91 -12.56 -2.60 -14.05
N HIS A 92 -13.65 -3.32 -13.81
CA HIS A 92 -13.60 -4.51 -12.98
C HIS A 92 -12.93 -5.64 -13.74
N VAL A 93 -11.92 -6.24 -13.13
CA VAL A 93 -11.17 -7.36 -13.69
C VAL A 93 -11.11 -8.46 -12.64
N GLN A 94 -11.42 -9.68 -13.06
CA GLN A 94 -11.21 -10.86 -12.22
C GLN A 94 -9.88 -11.52 -12.60
N VAL A 95 -9.02 -11.72 -11.61
CA VAL A 95 -7.69 -12.33 -11.78
C VAL A 95 -7.61 -13.56 -10.89
N GLY A 96 -7.99 -14.72 -11.43
CA GLY A 96 -8.25 -15.90 -10.60
C GLY A 96 -9.40 -15.64 -9.63
N ASP A 97 -9.14 -15.73 -8.34
CA ASP A 97 -10.14 -15.46 -7.28
C ASP A 97 -10.12 -14.00 -6.80
N SER A 98 -9.15 -13.20 -7.27
CA SER A 98 -9.04 -11.78 -6.93
C SER A 98 -10.05 -10.95 -7.74
N GLN A 99 -10.78 -10.08 -7.04
CA GLN A 99 -11.58 -9.04 -7.68
C GLN A 99 -10.80 -7.72 -7.68
N CYS A 100 -10.57 -7.17 -8.86
CA CYS A 100 -9.73 -6.00 -9.06
C CYS A 100 -10.53 -4.87 -9.69
N LEU A 101 -10.22 -3.63 -9.32
CA LEU A 101 -10.58 -2.44 -10.09
C LEU A 101 -9.29 -1.82 -10.62
N LEU A 102 -9.07 -1.91 -11.92
CA LEU A 102 -7.84 -1.50 -12.58
C LEU A 102 -8.14 -0.52 -13.70
N THR A 103 -7.26 0.42 -13.95
CA THR A 103 -7.27 1.22 -15.18
C THR A 103 -6.99 0.38 -16.42
N GLY A 104 -7.43 0.86 -17.58
CA GLY A 104 -7.13 0.22 -18.86
C GLY A 104 -5.63 0.07 -19.09
N TYR A 105 -4.85 1.08 -18.70
CA TYR A 105 -3.38 1.02 -18.72
C TYR A 105 -2.83 -0.14 -17.90
N LEU A 106 -3.17 -0.19 -16.61
CA LEU A 106 -2.63 -1.21 -15.71
C LEU A 106 -3.09 -2.62 -16.10
N LYS A 107 -4.33 -2.77 -16.55
CA LYS A 107 -4.84 -4.03 -17.08
C LYS A 107 -3.99 -4.54 -18.24
N ARG A 108 -3.72 -3.72 -19.26
CA ARG A 108 -2.92 -4.12 -20.42
C ARG A 108 -1.47 -4.41 -20.06
N ARG A 109 -0.90 -3.62 -19.15
CA ARG A 109 0.45 -3.89 -18.63
C ARG A 109 0.53 -5.27 -17.99
N LEU A 110 -0.45 -5.63 -17.15
CA LEU A 110 -0.51 -6.96 -16.55
C LEU A 110 -0.71 -8.07 -17.59
N GLU A 111 -1.58 -7.86 -18.59
CA GLU A 111 -1.78 -8.80 -19.70
C GLU A 111 -0.53 -8.97 -20.57
N HIS A 112 0.39 -8.00 -20.58
CA HIS A 112 1.66 -8.08 -21.29
C HIS A 112 2.71 -8.94 -20.57
N ILE A 113 2.53 -9.22 -19.27
CA ILE A 113 3.42 -10.07 -18.51
C ILE A 113 3.20 -11.53 -18.95
N PRO A 114 4.21 -12.21 -19.54
CA PRO A 114 4.05 -13.58 -19.99
C PRO A 114 3.59 -14.51 -18.87
N GLY A 115 2.51 -15.25 -19.13
CA GLY A 115 1.95 -16.20 -18.18
C GLY A 115 1.08 -15.57 -17.08
N PHE A 116 0.72 -14.28 -17.17
CA PHE A 116 -0.23 -13.66 -16.25
C PHE A 116 -1.69 -14.09 -16.53
N PRO A 117 -2.49 -14.36 -15.48
CA PRO A 117 -2.07 -14.56 -14.09
C PRO A 117 -1.42 -15.92 -13.90
N ARG A 118 -0.26 -15.94 -13.22
CA ARG A 118 0.42 -17.20 -12.89
C ARG A 118 -0.33 -17.94 -11.80
N PRO A 119 -0.41 -19.29 -11.85
CA PRO A 119 -0.91 -20.08 -10.73
C PRO A 119 -0.15 -19.77 -9.44
N VAL A 120 -0.87 -19.78 -8.32
CA VAL A 120 -0.27 -19.63 -7.00
C VAL A 120 0.53 -20.89 -6.67
N LYS A 121 1.78 -20.73 -6.23
CA LYS A 121 2.63 -21.84 -5.81
C LYS A 121 2.17 -22.37 -4.46
N GLU A 122 2.01 -23.69 -4.36
CA GLU A 122 1.74 -24.31 -3.07
C GLU A 122 2.95 -24.17 -2.14
N THR A 123 2.76 -23.54 -0.99
CA THR A 123 3.79 -23.32 0.03
C THR A 123 3.56 -24.15 1.30
N GLY A 124 2.81 -25.25 1.20
CA GLY A 124 2.41 -26.09 2.34
C GLY A 124 3.57 -26.46 3.28
N GLY A 125 3.35 -26.30 4.59
CA GLY A 125 4.31 -26.69 5.64
C GLY A 125 5.49 -25.73 5.84
N THR A 126 5.48 -24.56 5.21
CA THR A 126 6.51 -23.51 5.42
C THR A 126 6.28 -22.71 6.71
N TYR A 127 5.02 -22.43 7.04
CA TYR A 127 4.63 -21.69 8.24
C TYR A 127 3.47 -22.36 8.98
N ARG A 128 3.26 -21.92 10.22
CA ARG A 128 2.10 -22.23 11.05
C ARG A 128 1.50 -20.94 11.60
N ILE A 129 0.18 -20.89 11.67
CA ILE A 129 -0.54 -19.81 12.33
C ILE A 129 -0.76 -20.20 13.80
N SER A 130 -0.43 -19.30 14.73
CA SER A 130 -0.56 -19.58 16.16
C SER A 130 -0.80 -18.31 16.97
N SER A 131 -1.34 -18.47 18.18
CA SER A 131 -1.50 -17.36 19.12
C SER A 131 -0.17 -16.93 19.70
N THR A 132 -0.02 -15.62 19.91
CA THR A 132 1.07 -15.00 20.64
C THR A 132 0.53 -14.52 21.99
N LEU A 133 1.38 -14.53 23.03
CA LEU A 133 0.97 -14.19 24.40
C LEU A 133 0.37 -12.77 24.54
N HIS A 134 0.79 -11.82 23.70
CA HIS A 134 0.42 -10.40 23.85
C HIS A 134 0.03 -9.69 22.54
N ARG A 135 0.07 -10.35 21.37
CA ARG A 135 -0.04 -9.67 20.07
C ARG A 135 -1.13 -10.25 19.17
N GLY A 136 -1.95 -11.17 19.68
CA GLY A 136 -2.98 -11.86 18.91
C GLY A 136 -2.40 -13.03 18.12
N ILE A 137 -2.85 -13.21 16.88
CA ILE A 137 -2.42 -14.31 16.02
C ILE A 137 -1.19 -13.88 15.21
N GLY A 138 -0.23 -14.79 15.03
CA GLY A 138 0.97 -14.57 14.23
C GLY A 138 1.31 -15.75 13.33
N MET A 139 2.12 -15.47 12.32
CA MET A 139 2.70 -16.47 11.41
C MET A 139 4.10 -16.83 11.88
N PHE A 140 4.37 -18.12 12.05
CA PHE A 140 5.64 -18.65 12.55
C PHE A 140 6.24 -19.63 11.56
N ALA A 141 7.56 -19.58 11.39
CA ALA A 141 8.28 -20.57 10.59
C ALA A 141 8.03 -22.00 11.12
N ALA A 142 7.59 -22.90 10.25
CA ALA A 142 7.44 -24.33 10.54
C ALA A 142 8.68 -25.14 10.11
N ARG A 143 9.58 -24.53 9.32
CA ARG A 143 10.87 -25.09 8.91
C ARG A 143 12.00 -24.05 8.95
N ARG A 144 13.24 -24.50 8.72
CA ARG A 144 14.37 -23.59 8.48
C ARG A 144 14.29 -23.05 7.05
N PHE A 145 14.56 -21.76 6.90
CA PHE A 145 14.63 -21.08 5.60
C PHE A 145 16.07 -20.71 5.27
N LYS A 146 16.40 -20.75 3.98
CA LYS A 146 17.58 -20.08 3.43
C LYS A 146 17.17 -18.72 2.87
N THR A 147 18.14 -17.82 2.74
CA THR A 147 17.93 -16.55 2.03
C THR A 147 17.44 -16.82 0.62
N GLY A 148 16.34 -16.17 0.23
CA GLY A 148 15.69 -16.37 -1.07
C GLY A 148 14.61 -17.46 -1.09
N ASP A 149 14.40 -18.20 0.00
CA ASP A 149 13.30 -19.17 0.06
C ASP A 149 11.94 -18.45 0.02
N LEU A 150 11.03 -18.98 -0.80
CA LEU A 150 9.63 -18.58 -0.81
C LEU A 150 8.94 -19.03 0.48
N ILE A 151 8.36 -18.06 1.20
CA ILE A 151 7.61 -18.30 2.45
C ILE A 151 6.14 -18.53 2.14
N THR A 152 5.52 -17.60 1.42
CA THR A 152 4.12 -17.68 0.99
C THR A 152 3.99 -17.13 -0.42
N ASP A 153 3.04 -17.66 -1.17
CA ASP A 153 2.58 -17.14 -2.44
C ASP A 153 1.05 -17.08 -2.32
N GLU A 154 0.50 -15.87 -2.38
CA GLU A 154 -0.90 -15.60 -2.06
C GLU A 154 -1.46 -14.60 -3.06
N ARG A 155 -2.75 -14.73 -3.35
CA ARG A 155 -3.50 -13.73 -4.11
C ARG A 155 -4.34 -12.89 -3.16
N PRO A 156 -4.38 -11.56 -3.34
CA PRO A 156 -5.29 -10.72 -2.57
C PRO A 156 -6.74 -11.03 -2.93
N LEU A 157 -7.67 -10.93 -1.98
CA LEU A 157 -9.10 -11.00 -2.29
C LEU A 157 -9.53 -9.81 -3.16
N MET A 158 -8.97 -8.63 -2.88
CA MET A 158 -9.33 -7.36 -3.51
C MET A 158 -8.08 -6.58 -3.95
N VAL A 159 -8.11 -6.01 -5.15
CA VAL A 159 -7.16 -4.97 -5.58
C VAL A 159 -7.94 -3.72 -5.94
N PHE A 160 -7.59 -2.60 -5.32
CA PHE A 160 -8.26 -1.33 -5.54
C PHE A 160 -7.25 -0.18 -5.63
N PRO A 161 -7.57 0.87 -6.39
CA PRO A 161 -6.72 2.05 -6.51
C PRO A 161 -6.79 2.89 -5.23
N MET A 162 -5.63 3.30 -4.73
CA MET A 162 -5.50 4.30 -3.64
C MET A 162 -5.25 5.72 -4.16
N GLY A 163 -5.08 5.87 -5.48
CA GLY A 163 -4.91 7.16 -6.15
C GLY A 163 -6.20 7.97 -6.21
N PRO A 164 -6.11 9.24 -6.66
CA PRO A 164 -7.27 10.12 -6.77
C PRO A 164 -8.36 9.51 -7.67
N PRO A 165 -9.62 9.96 -7.54
CA PRO A 165 -10.67 9.60 -8.49
C PRO A 165 -10.25 9.94 -9.91
N THR A 166 -10.60 9.09 -10.88
CA THR A 166 -10.51 9.43 -12.31
C THR A 166 -11.81 10.05 -12.84
N ASP A 167 -12.88 10.01 -12.04
CA ASP A 167 -14.15 10.65 -12.36
C ASP A 167 -14.04 12.18 -12.26
N LEU A 168 -14.22 12.86 -13.41
CA LEU A 168 -14.10 14.31 -13.54
C LEU A 168 -15.08 15.09 -12.65
N ASN A 169 -16.28 14.56 -12.40
CA ASN A 169 -17.27 15.19 -11.52
C ASN A 169 -16.80 15.15 -10.07
N VAL A 170 -16.23 14.02 -9.65
CA VAL A 170 -15.67 13.85 -8.30
C VAL A 170 -14.43 14.73 -8.13
N ILE A 171 -13.54 14.78 -9.13
CA ILE A 171 -12.36 15.66 -9.14
C ILE A 171 -12.80 17.13 -9.00
N THR A 172 -13.75 17.58 -9.82
CA THR A 172 -14.25 18.96 -9.78
C THR A 172 -14.83 19.30 -8.41
N SER A 173 -15.61 18.39 -7.83
CA SER A 173 -16.20 18.57 -6.49
C SER A 173 -15.12 18.63 -5.41
N ILE A 174 -14.07 17.81 -5.51
CA ILE A 174 -12.92 17.82 -4.58
C ILE A 174 -12.15 19.14 -4.68
N THR A 175 -11.91 19.67 -5.87
CA THR A 175 -11.11 20.89 -6.06
C THR A 175 -11.81 22.16 -5.55
N THR A 176 -13.14 22.19 -5.57
CA THR A 176 -13.96 23.37 -5.24
C THR A 176 -14.45 23.43 -3.79
N THR A 177 -14.12 22.42 -2.99
CA THR A 177 -14.71 22.22 -1.65
C THR A 177 -13.71 22.43 -0.50
N THR A 178 -14.23 22.76 0.70
CA THR A 178 -13.42 22.89 1.93
C THR A 178 -12.81 21.57 2.39
N ASP A 179 -11.73 21.61 3.19
CA ASP A 179 -10.94 20.42 3.56
C ASP A 179 -11.75 19.31 4.26
N GLU A 180 -12.68 19.66 5.17
CA GLU A 180 -13.51 18.65 5.85
C GLU A 180 -14.51 17.98 4.89
N LYS A 181 -15.18 18.77 4.06
CA LYS A 181 -16.12 18.25 3.07
C LYS A 181 -15.41 17.44 1.98
N ARG A 182 -14.18 17.82 1.62
CA ARG A 182 -13.29 17.07 0.71
C ARG A 182 -12.98 15.68 1.25
N ASN A 183 -12.58 15.58 2.52
CA ASN A 183 -12.24 14.29 3.14
C ASN A 183 -13.46 13.36 3.22
N ASN A 184 -14.64 13.90 3.54
CA ASN A 184 -15.88 13.12 3.55
C ASN A 184 -16.24 12.62 2.15
N LEU A 185 -16.16 13.48 1.13
CA LEU A 185 -16.43 13.09 -0.25
C LEU A 185 -15.48 11.99 -0.74
N LEU A 186 -14.19 12.11 -0.46
CA LEU A 186 -13.19 11.08 -0.79
C LEU A 186 -13.46 9.75 -0.08
N ASN A 187 -13.88 9.79 1.18
CA ASN A 187 -14.25 8.58 1.93
C ASN A 187 -15.52 7.92 1.35
N CYS A 188 -16.54 8.70 1.00
CA CYS A 188 -17.76 8.19 0.34
C CYS A 188 -17.43 7.53 -1.01
N TYR A 189 -16.68 8.23 -1.87
CA TYR A 189 -16.23 7.67 -3.15
C TYR A 189 -15.41 6.38 -2.96
N SER A 190 -14.50 6.37 -1.99
CA SER A 190 -13.71 5.17 -1.68
C SER A 190 -14.61 4.03 -1.20
N GLN A 191 -15.65 4.30 -0.42
CA GLN A 191 -16.59 3.28 0.04
C GLN A 191 -17.44 2.70 -1.09
N GLU A 192 -17.97 3.55 -1.97
CA GLU A 192 -18.76 3.12 -3.14
C GLU A 192 -17.90 2.27 -4.09
N MET A 193 -16.66 2.72 -4.35
CA MET A 193 -15.70 1.97 -5.13
C MET A 193 -15.45 0.58 -4.52
N MET A 194 -15.19 0.50 -3.21
CA MET A 194 -14.98 -0.79 -2.54
C MET A 194 -16.22 -1.67 -2.60
N GLY A 195 -17.40 -1.08 -2.42
CA GLY A 195 -18.69 -1.76 -2.54
C GLY A 195 -18.83 -2.43 -3.90
N SER A 196 -18.54 -1.71 -4.98
CA SER A 196 -18.62 -2.25 -6.35
C SER A 196 -17.70 -3.45 -6.61
N ILE A 197 -16.55 -3.53 -5.93
CA ILE A 197 -15.63 -4.67 -6.04
C ILE A 197 -16.08 -5.82 -5.14
N PHE A 198 -16.51 -5.49 -3.91
CA PHE A 198 -16.99 -6.46 -2.93
C PHE A 198 -18.21 -7.23 -3.43
N GLU A 199 -19.18 -6.55 -4.04
CA GLU A 199 -20.39 -7.15 -4.62
C GLU A 199 -20.09 -8.19 -5.71
N ARG A 200 -18.91 -8.12 -6.34
CA ARG A 200 -18.48 -9.06 -7.39
C ARG A 200 -17.73 -10.27 -6.85
N MET A 201 -17.36 -10.27 -5.58
CA MET A 201 -16.76 -11.44 -4.94
C MET A 201 -17.79 -12.56 -4.78
N SER A 202 -17.33 -13.81 -4.75
CA SER A 202 -18.17 -14.92 -4.30
C SER A 202 -18.65 -14.71 -2.87
N GLU A 203 -19.76 -15.33 -2.49
CA GLU A 203 -20.31 -15.26 -1.12
C GLU A 203 -19.27 -15.69 -0.07
N GLU A 204 -18.50 -16.75 -0.37
CA GLU A 204 -17.41 -17.23 0.50
C GLU A 204 -16.32 -16.16 0.69
N ASN A 205 -15.92 -15.48 -0.38
CA ASN A 205 -14.91 -14.42 -0.31
C ASN A 205 -15.43 -13.17 0.38
N GLN A 206 -16.70 -12.82 0.19
CA GLN A 206 -17.37 -11.75 0.93
C GLN A 206 -17.40 -12.03 2.42
N GLU A 207 -17.78 -13.25 2.81
CA GLU A 207 -17.80 -13.67 4.21
C GLU A 207 -16.38 -13.66 4.80
N THR A 208 -15.41 -14.23 4.07
CA THR A 208 -14.00 -14.25 4.49
C THR A 208 -13.46 -12.84 4.69
N PHE A 209 -13.73 -11.93 3.75
CA PHE A 209 -13.32 -10.53 3.84
C PHE A 209 -13.94 -9.85 5.07
N MET A 210 -15.24 -10.03 5.30
CA MET A 210 -15.94 -9.41 6.42
C MET A 210 -15.54 -9.96 7.80
N ARG A 211 -14.96 -11.17 7.85
CA ARG A 211 -14.38 -11.75 9.07
C ARG A 211 -13.01 -11.17 9.43
N LEU A 212 -12.34 -10.46 8.51
CA LEU A 212 -11.05 -9.83 8.78
C LEU A 212 -11.18 -8.70 9.81
N HIS A 213 -10.07 -8.42 10.52
CA HIS A 213 -10.07 -7.42 11.57
C HIS A 213 -10.29 -6.01 10.99
N ASN A 214 -11.24 -5.25 11.55
CA ASN A 214 -11.42 -3.84 11.23
C ASN A 214 -10.90 -2.96 12.37
N GLY A 215 -9.69 -2.41 12.19
CA GLY A 215 -9.07 -1.50 13.15
C GLY A 215 -9.40 -0.02 12.89
N ARG A 216 -10.20 0.28 11.86
CA ARG A 216 -10.48 1.65 11.38
C ARG A 216 -11.98 1.87 11.19
N LEU A 217 -12.75 1.66 12.26
CA LEU A 217 -14.23 1.73 12.25
C LEU A 217 -14.78 3.06 11.70
N GLN A 218 -14.08 4.17 11.92
CA GLN A 218 -14.47 5.49 11.41
C GLN A 218 -14.47 5.59 9.88
N ASN A 219 -13.74 4.69 9.20
CA ASN A 219 -13.71 4.66 7.75
C ASN A 219 -14.90 3.88 7.17
N GLY A 220 -15.74 3.23 8.00
CA GLY A 220 -16.83 2.34 7.59
C GLY A 220 -16.42 0.87 7.44
N PRO A 221 -17.37 -0.03 7.09
CA PRO A 221 -17.16 -1.48 7.16
C PRO A 221 -16.14 -1.99 6.13
N LEU A 222 -16.30 -1.66 4.85
CA LEU A 222 -15.44 -2.19 3.78
C LEU A 222 -14.08 -1.50 3.76
N LEU A 223 -14.06 -0.16 3.63
CA LEU A 223 -12.82 0.62 3.59
C LEU A 223 -11.97 0.46 4.87
N GLY A 224 -12.62 0.30 6.03
CA GLY A 224 -11.94 0.04 7.30
C GLY A 224 -11.17 -1.28 7.27
N VAL A 225 -11.85 -2.38 6.90
CA VAL A 225 -11.23 -3.70 6.72
C VAL A 225 -10.11 -3.65 5.69
N ALA A 226 -10.37 -3.08 4.51
CA ALA A 226 -9.38 -2.99 3.43
C ALA A 226 -8.11 -2.23 3.86
N ARG A 227 -8.25 -1.10 4.57
CA ARG A 227 -7.08 -0.32 5.06
C ARG A 227 -6.38 -0.94 6.26
N THR A 228 -7.04 -1.81 7.03
CA THR A 228 -6.41 -2.51 8.14
C THR A 228 -5.60 -3.71 7.66
N ASN A 229 -6.06 -4.41 6.63
CA ASN A 229 -5.47 -5.68 6.17
C ASN A 229 -4.73 -5.58 4.82
N GLY A 230 -4.91 -4.47 4.09
CA GLY A 230 -4.34 -4.28 2.76
C GLY A 230 -2.85 -3.93 2.77
N TYR A 231 -2.19 -4.31 1.69
CA TYR A 231 -0.80 -3.95 1.41
C TYR A 231 -0.75 -2.94 0.26
N GLY A 232 -0.11 -1.79 0.48
CA GLY A 232 0.06 -0.76 -0.54
C GLY A 232 1.19 -1.12 -1.50
N LEU A 233 0.88 -1.21 -2.80
CA LEU A 233 1.88 -1.31 -3.85
C LEU A 233 2.47 0.09 -4.10
N GLU A 234 3.76 0.25 -3.82
CA GLU A 234 4.49 1.52 -3.98
C GLU A 234 5.49 1.46 -5.16
N ASP A 235 5.48 0.39 -5.95
CA ASP A 235 6.46 0.13 -7.01
C ASP A 235 6.06 0.73 -8.36
N ALA A 236 6.93 0.55 -9.37
CA ALA A 236 6.80 1.07 -10.74
C ALA A 236 5.50 0.65 -11.48
N LEU A 237 4.65 -0.20 -10.89
CA LEU A 237 3.25 -0.40 -11.28
C LEU A 237 2.39 0.79 -10.82
N LYS A 238 2.85 2.00 -11.17
CA LYS A 238 2.04 3.19 -11.05
C LYS A 238 1.04 3.21 -12.18
N ASP A 239 -0.12 3.75 -11.85
CA ASP A 239 -1.13 4.11 -12.82
C ASP A 239 -0.64 5.39 -13.52
N GLU A 240 0.18 5.24 -14.56
CA GLU A 240 0.81 6.33 -15.33
C GLU A 240 -0.19 6.94 -16.33
N THR A 241 -1.31 7.40 -15.79
CA THR A 241 -2.40 8.01 -16.55
C THR A 241 -2.22 9.52 -16.65
N GLU A 242 -2.71 10.13 -17.72
CA GLU A 242 -2.62 11.58 -17.93
C GLU A 242 -3.25 12.35 -16.75
N ILE A 243 -4.34 11.82 -16.18
CA ILE A 243 -4.99 12.39 -15.00
C ILE A 243 -4.11 12.27 -13.75
N ALA A 244 -3.41 11.15 -13.55
CA ALA A 244 -2.51 10.98 -12.40
C ALA A 244 -1.34 11.98 -12.47
N ASP A 245 -0.79 12.21 -13.66
CA ASP A 245 0.25 13.20 -13.89
C ASP A 245 -0.25 14.63 -13.71
N LEU A 246 -1.43 14.95 -14.25
CA LEU A 246 -2.07 16.26 -14.07
C LEU A 246 -2.30 16.56 -12.58
N LEU A 247 -2.82 15.59 -11.81
CA LEU A 247 -3.08 15.75 -10.38
C LEU A 247 -1.78 15.84 -9.57
N SER A 248 -0.73 15.12 -9.98
CA SER A 248 0.61 15.25 -9.41
C SER A 248 1.17 16.67 -9.64
N MET A 249 1.04 17.21 -10.85
CA MET A 249 1.44 18.58 -11.18
C MET A 249 0.65 19.63 -10.38
N MET A 250 -0.68 19.46 -10.26
CA MET A 250 -1.52 20.37 -9.47
C MET A 250 -1.16 20.34 -7.98
N SER A 251 -0.89 19.15 -7.42
CA SER A 251 -0.50 19.03 -6.01
C SER A 251 0.88 19.65 -5.72
N SER A 252 1.77 19.65 -6.72
CA SER A 252 3.10 20.26 -6.63
C SER A 252 3.02 21.80 -6.61
N ASN A 253 2.12 22.38 -7.41
CA ASN A 253 1.95 23.84 -7.53
C ASN A 253 1.22 24.48 -6.34
N ILE A 254 0.47 23.71 -5.55
CA ILE A 254 -0.17 24.23 -4.32
C ILE A 254 0.87 24.43 -3.19
N GLY A 255 2.01 23.72 -3.25
CA GLY A 255 3.12 23.90 -2.31
C GLY A 255 3.92 25.19 -2.54
N SER A 256 4.05 25.63 -3.80
CA SER A 256 4.82 26.83 -4.15
C SER A 256 4.09 28.15 -3.90
N LEU A 257 2.75 28.13 -3.74
CA LEU A 257 1.95 29.33 -3.45
C LEU A 257 1.85 29.66 -1.96
N LYS A 258 2.35 28.78 -1.06
CA LYS A 258 2.36 29.03 0.40
C LYS A 258 3.68 29.60 0.93
N SER A 259 4.67 29.83 0.06
CA SER A 259 5.95 30.47 0.44
C SER A 259 6.03 31.96 0.11
N GLU A 260 4.99 32.55 -0.47
CA GLU A 260 4.91 33.98 -0.78
C GLU A 260 3.61 34.59 -0.21
N SER A 261 3.51 34.63 1.12
CA SER A 261 2.58 35.54 1.83
C SER A 261 3.04 35.77 3.26
#